data_AF-A0A222PAY7-F1
#
_entry.id   AF-A0A222PAY7-F1
#
_cell.length_a   1.000
_cell.length_b   1.000
_cell.length_c   1.000
_cell.angle_alpha   90.00
_cell.angle_beta   90.00
_cell.angle_gamma   90.00
#
_symmetry.space_group_name_H-M   'P 1'
#
loop_
_entity.id
_entity.type
_entity.pdbx_description
1 polymer ?
#
loop_
_entity_poly.entity_id
_entity_poly.type
_entity_poly.pdbx_seq_one_letter_code
_entity_poly.pdbx_strand_id
1 'polypeptide(L)'
;MKKILALLVALALFVVSCGKGEKLKVGATPVPHGEFLKLVKDDLKKQGVDLEIVEFNDYILPNKALADKSIDANFFQHVPYMEDFAKRNNIPLVSVGNVHLEPMALYSKKIKNIKDLKPNDTLIIPNDPTNGGRALILLDKAGIIKLKDNKKLDSTTKDIASNPKKIKIVTLSNEQIAPRLVEVAGAIINSNFAINAGVTKNEIILQEDKNSPYANVVTVLKGNENDPRIQKLMKALQSEKVKKYIEEKYEGRIIPAF
;
A
#
# COMPACT_ATOMS: atom_id res chain seq x y z
N MET A 1 -45.16 53.61 -41.91
CA MET A 1 -44.17 53.80 -40.82
C MET A 1 -43.84 52.43 -40.24
N LYS A 2 -42.64 51.92 -40.50
CA LYS A 2 -42.17 50.57 -40.15
C LYS A 2 -41.82 50.50 -38.66
N LYS A 3 -42.45 49.61 -37.89
CA LYS A 3 -41.97 49.24 -36.54
C LYS A 3 -41.14 47.96 -36.68
N ILE A 4 -39.83 48.11 -36.53
CA ILE A 4 -38.85 47.03 -36.57
C ILE A 4 -38.83 46.38 -35.18
N LEU A 5 -39.18 45.10 -35.12
CA LEU A 5 -39.05 44.26 -33.94
C LEU A 5 -37.63 43.67 -33.95
N ALA A 6 -36.75 44.15 -33.08
CA ALA A 6 -35.42 43.58 -32.90
C ALA A 6 -35.51 42.40 -31.91
N LEU A 7 -35.52 41.18 -32.45
CA LEU A 7 -35.33 39.96 -31.66
C LEU A 7 -33.82 39.78 -31.41
N LEU A 8 -33.36 40.07 -30.20
CA LEU A 8 -32.03 39.72 -29.72
C LEU A 8 -32.02 38.22 -29.37
N VAL A 9 -31.62 37.39 -30.34
CA VAL A 9 -31.27 35.99 -30.07
C VAL A 9 -29.86 35.99 -29.48
N ALA A 10 -29.77 35.89 -28.16
CA ALA A 10 -28.51 35.62 -27.46
C ALA A 10 -28.10 34.17 -27.78
N LEU A 11 -27.22 34.01 -28.76
CA LEU A 11 -26.59 32.74 -29.09
C LEU A 11 -25.59 32.40 -27.98
N ALA A 12 -26.02 31.59 -27.01
CA ALA A 12 -25.13 31.00 -26.01
C ALA A 12 -24.14 30.07 -26.72
N LEU A 13 -22.93 30.59 -26.98
CA LEU A 13 -21.78 29.80 -27.39
C LEU A 13 -21.43 28.83 -26.26
N PHE A 14 -21.96 27.61 -26.34
CA PHE A 14 -21.36 26.47 -25.64
C PHE A 14 -19.99 26.25 -26.26
N VAL A 15 -18.97 26.86 -25.65
CA VAL A 15 -17.59 26.44 -25.85
C VAL A 15 -17.50 25.04 -25.26
N VAL A 16 -17.66 24.03 -26.12
CA VAL A 16 -17.19 22.68 -25.83
C VAL A 16 -15.66 22.80 -25.78
N SER A 17 -15.16 23.17 -24.60
CA SER A 17 -13.76 22.94 -24.26
C SER A 17 -13.55 21.45 -24.44
N CYS A 18 -12.84 21.07 -25.50
CA CYS A 18 -12.31 19.73 -25.67
C CYS A 18 -11.25 19.57 -24.57
N GLY A 19 -11.75 19.32 -23.36
CA GLY A 19 -11.02 19.51 -22.12
C GLY A 19 -9.92 18.49 -21.99
N LYS A 20 -8.67 18.96 -21.96
CA LYS A 20 -7.63 18.22 -21.24
C LYS A 20 -8.14 18.07 -19.81
N GLY A 21 -8.41 16.84 -19.38
CA GLY A 21 -8.85 16.55 -18.02
C GLY A 21 -7.87 17.13 -17.01
N GLU A 22 -8.34 17.42 -15.80
CA GLU A 22 -7.49 17.91 -14.74
C GLU A 22 -6.48 16.83 -14.37
N LYS A 23 -5.19 17.13 -14.52
CA LYS A 23 -4.11 16.20 -14.26
C LYS A 23 -4.09 15.82 -12.79
N LEU A 24 -3.96 14.54 -12.46
CA LEU A 24 -3.77 14.04 -11.11
C LEU A 24 -2.57 13.09 -11.10
N LYS A 25 -1.50 13.43 -10.37
CA LYS A 25 -0.31 12.59 -10.24
C LYS A 25 -0.37 11.75 -8.98
N VAL A 26 -0.33 10.43 -9.13
CA VAL A 26 -0.39 9.49 -8.00
C VAL A 26 0.87 8.62 -7.98
N GLY A 27 1.62 8.70 -6.88
CA GLY A 27 2.74 7.80 -6.61
C GLY A 27 2.27 6.44 -6.10
N ALA A 28 2.82 5.34 -6.60
CA ALA A 28 2.43 4.01 -6.15
C ALA A 28 3.56 3.00 -6.26
N THR A 29 3.54 1.93 -5.46
CA THR A 29 4.30 0.73 -5.78
C THR A 29 3.67 -0.02 -6.96
N PRO A 30 4.44 -0.72 -7.81
CA PRO A 30 3.93 -1.29 -9.06
C PRO A 30 2.75 -2.26 -8.87
N VAL A 31 2.85 -3.15 -7.89
CA VAL A 31 1.86 -4.21 -7.61
C VAL A 31 1.53 -4.20 -6.11
N PRO A 32 0.24 -4.30 -5.71
CA PRO A 32 -0.95 -4.22 -6.56
C PRO A 32 -1.35 -2.78 -6.92
N HIS A 33 -0.78 -1.78 -6.25
CA HIS A 33 -1.30 -0.41 -6.24
C HIS A 33 -1.29 0.25 -7.62
N GLY A 34 -0.17 0.18 -8.33
CA GLY A 34 -0.04 0.67 -9.70
C GLY A 34 -0.98 -0.05 -10.66
N GLU A 35 -1.24 -1.33 -10.48
CA GLU A 35 -2.22 -2.07 -11.26
C GLU A 35 -3.65 -1.58 -11.02
N PHE A 36 -4.04 -1.31 -9.77
CA PHE A 36 -5.36 -0.75 -9.47
C PHE A 36 -5.52 0.65 -10.07
N LEU A 37 -4.49 1.49 -10.01
CA LEU A 37 -4.50 2.80 -10.65
C LEU A 37 -4.64 2.68 -12.18
N LYS A 38 -3.92 1.74 -12.81
CA LYS A 38 -4.05 1.45 -14.25
C LYS A 38 -5.47 0.98 -14.60
N LEU A 39 -6.05 0.12 -13.77
CA LEU A 39 -7.39 -0.45 -13.96
C LEU A 39 -8.49 0.64 -14.00
N VAL A 40 -8.36 1.68 -13.18
CA VAL A 40 -9.36 2.76 -13.05
C VAL A 40 -9.07 4.00 -13.91
N LYS A 41 -7.92 4.04 -14.59
CA LYS A 41 -7.44 5.21 -15.35
C LYS A 41 -8.45 5.69 -16.39
N ASP A 42 -9.03 4.79 -17.17
CA ASP A 42 -10.02 5.16 -18.20
C ASP A 42 -11.35 5.65 -17.60
N ASP A 43 -11.74 5.11 -16.45
CA ASP A 43 -12.96 5.52 -15.74
C ASP A 43 -12.80 6.94 -15.16
N LEU A 44 -11.60 7.28 -14.70
CA LEU A 44 -11.22 8.63 -14.27
C LEU A 44 -11.16 9.61 -15.45
N LYS A 45 -10.61 9.18 -16.59
CA LYS A 45 -10.54 10.00 -17.80
C LYS A 45 -11.93 10.41 -18.29
N LYS A 46 -12.90 9.49 -18.28
CA LYS A 46 -14.32 9.79 -18.58
C LYS A 46 -14.95 10.78 -17.61
N GLN A 47 -14.44 10.86 -16.39
CA GLN A 47 -14.86 11.82 -15.36
C GLN A 47 -14.03 13.12 -15.37
N GLY A 48 -13.21 13.34 -16.41
CA GLY A 48 -12.42 14.56 -16.59
C GLY A 48 -11.15 14.61 -15.72
N VAL A 49 -10.65 13.48 -15.23
CA VAL A 49 -9.39 13.39 -14.47
C VAL A 49 -8.34 12.67 -15.30
N ASP A 50 -7.23 13.34 -15.61
CA ASP A 50 -6.10 12.73 -16.32
C ASP A 50 -5.08 12.15 -15.33
N LEU A 51 -5.22 10.86 -15.03
CA LEU A 51 -4.38 10.16 -14.05
C LEU A 51 -2.98 9.86 -14.63
N GLU A 52 -1.97 10.48 -14.04
CA GLU A 52 -0.54 10.16 -14.21
C GLU A 52 -0.08 9.28 -13.03
N ILE A 53 0.48 8.11 -13.35
CA ILE A 53 0.96 7.16 -12.35
C ILE A 53 2.49 7.26 -12.30
N VAL A 54 3.02 7.49 -11.11
CA VAL A 54 4.47 7.53 -10.86
C VAL A 54 4.83 6.32 -10.02
N GLU A 55 5.55 5.37 -10.61
CA GLU A 55 5.92 4.12 -9.92
C GLU A 55 7.19 4.31 -9.09
N PHE A 56 7.17 3.80 -7.86
CA PHE A 56 8.29 3.80 -6.92
C PHE A 56 8.58 2.37 -6.45
N ASN A 57 9.86 2.04 -6.30
CA ASN A 57 10.29 0.68 -5.92
C ASN A 57 10.70 0.57 -4.44
N ASP A 58 10.40 1.60 -3.64
CA ASP A 58 10.69 1.67 -2.22
C ASP A 58 9.55 2.41 -1.47
N TYR A 59 9.63 2.42 -0.14
CA TYR A 59 8.60 3.02 0.72
C TYR A 59 8.90 4.45 1.18
N ILE A 60 10.06 5.00 0.86
CA ILE A 60 10.52 6.31 1.31
C ILE A 60 10.18 7.39 0.28
N LEU A 61 10.50 7.15 -0.99
CA LEU A 61 10.35 8.13 -2.06
C LEU A 61 8.90 8.59 -2.30
N PRO A 62 7.85 7.74 -2.23
CA PRO A 62 6.49 8.22 -2.45
C PRO A 62 6.03 9.30 -1.47
N ASN A 63 6.41 9.20 -0.19
CA ASN A 63 6.07 10.22 0.81
C ASN A 63 6.91 11.49 0.65
N LYS A 64 8.19 11.36 0.23
CA LYS A 64 9.03 12.53 -0.10
C LYS A 64 8.51 13.29 -1.32
N ALA A 65 8.12 12.56 -2.36
CA ALA A 65 7.50 13.11 -3.56
C ALA A 65 6.16 13.81 -3.26
N LEU A 66 5.40 13.29 -2.30
CA LEU A 66 4.18 13.96 -1.85
C LEU A 66 4.51 15.25 -1.06
N ALA A 67 5.54 15.23 -0.21
CA ALA A 67 5.98 16.38 0.57
C ALA A 67 6.53 17.53 -0.29
N ASP A 68 7.28 17.21 -1.36
CA ASP A 68 7.80 18.20 -2.31
C ASP A 68 6.78 18.61 -3.40
N LYS A 69 5.57 18.02 -3.36
CA LYS A 69 4.45 18.27 -4.29
C LYS A 69 4.75 17.86 -5.74
N SER A 70 5.71 16.96 -5.97
CA SER A 70 5.92 16.35 -7.29
C SER A 70 4.80 15.38 -7.68
N ILE A 71 4.06 14.86 -6.69
CA ILE A 71 2.80 14.11 -6.84
C ILE A 71 1.68 14.73 -5.97
N ASP A 72 0.42 14.53 -6.36
CA ASP A 72 -0.76 15.04 -5.64
C ASP A 72 -1.21 14.08 -4.51
N ALA A 73 -0.98 12.78 -4.70
CA ALA A 73 -1.31 11.72 -3.75
C ALA A 73 -0.33 10.55 -3.88
N ASN A 74 -0.30 9.66 -2.89
CA ASN A 74 0.32 8.35 -3.06
C ASN A 74 -0.60 7.22 -2.58
N PHE A 75 -0.32 6.02 -3.08
CA PHE A 75 -1.05 4.79 -2.79
C PHE A 75 -0.06 3.63 -2.72
N PHE A 76 0.46 3.34 -1.53
CA PHE A 76 1.44 2.28 -1.31
C PHE A 76 1.52 1.79 0.15
N GLN A 77 0.88 2.49 1.09
CA GLN A 77 1.13 2.38 2.53
C GLN A 77 -0.17 2.17 3.32
N HIS A 78 -0.01 1.66 4.54
CA HIS A 78 -1.06 1.60 5.55
C HIS A 78 -0.91 2.74 6.57
N VAL A 79 -1.96 3.02 7.33
CA VAL A 79 -2.02 4.15 8.30
C VAL A 79 -0.85 4.17 9.29
N PRO A 80 -0.46 3.07 9.95
CA PRO A 80 0.67 3.11 10.89
C PRO A 80 1.98 3.59 10.26
N TYR A 81 2.27 3.19 9.02
CA TYR A 81 3.48 3.62 8.32
C TYR A 81 3.42 5.10 7.96
N MET A 82 2.26 5.55 7.46
CA MET A 82 2.00 6.94 7.14
C MET A 82 2.21 7.83 8.37
N GLU A 83 1.66 7.47 9.53
CA GLU A 83 1.78 8.23 10.77
C GLU A 83 3.21 8.27 11.30
N ASP A 84 3.93 7.15 11.30
CA ASP A 84 5.35 7.11 11.70
C ASP A 84 6.21 7.98 10.77
N PHE A 85 6.03 7.84 9.46
CA PHE A 85 6.77 8.62 8.47
C PHE A 85 6.47 10.12 8.60
N ALA A 86 5.20 10.49 8.71
CA ALA A 86 4.74 11.86 8.92
C ALA A 86 5.38 12.49 10.16
N LYS A 87 5.32 11.79 11.30
CA LYS A 87 5.89 12.23 12.57
C LYS A 87 7.40 12.43 12.49
N ARG A 88 8.12 11.46 11.92
CA ARG A 88 9.60 11.48 11.85
C ARG A 88 10.14 12.54 10.89
N ASN A 89 9.39 12.89 9.86
CA ASN A 89 9.82 13.82 8.83
C ASN A 89 9.12 15.18 8.90
N ASN A 90 8.23 15.39 9.89
CA ASN A 90 7.42 16.60 10.05
C ASN A 90 6.61 16.94 8.79
N ILE A 91 5.97 15.93 8.18
CA ILE A 91 5.14 16.09 6.98
C ILE A 91 3.67 15.87 7.39
N PRO A 92 2.75 16.79 7.07
CA PRO A 92 1.35 16.66 7.43
C PRO A 92 0.61 15.73 6.45
N LEU A 93 0.84 14.42 6.57
CA LEU A 93 0.16 13.40 5.77
C LEU A 93 -1.17 13.00 6.39
N VAL A 94 -2.15 12.72 5.55
CA VAL A 94 -3.49 12.25 5.95
C VAL A 94 -3.99 11.16 5.00
N SER A 95 -4.76 10.23 5.54
CA SER A 95 -5.45 9.19 4.77
C SER A 95 -6.78 9.73 4.23
N VAL A 96 -7.13 9.37 2.99
CA VAL A 96 -8.43 9.67 2.38
C VAL A 96 -9.38 8.46 2.38
N GLY A 97 -8.89 7.29 2.80
CA GLY A 97 -9.70 6.09 2.99
C GLY A 97 -8.97 4.81 2.63
N ASN A 98 -9.55 3.69 3.08
CA ASN A 98 -9.05 2.33 2.84
C ASN A 98 -9.38 1.87 1.42
N VAL A 99 -8.49 1.08 0.83
CA VAL A 99 -8.70 0.46 -0.49
C VAL A 99 -8.60 -1.07 -0.39
N HIS A 100 -7.49 -1.58 0.13
CA HIS A 100 -7.29 -3.03 0.24
C HIS A 100 -6.42 -3.39 1.43
N LEU A 101 -6.57 -4.60 1.94
CA LEU A 101 -5.69 -5.21 2.93
C LEU A 101 -4.72 -6.16 2.25
N GLU A 102 -3.48 -6.13 2.73
CA GLU A 102 -2.40 -7.03 2.35
C GLU A 102 -1.94 -7.81 3.58
N PRO A 103 -2.47 -9.02 3.86
CA PRO A 103 -1.99 -9.82 4.98
C PRO A 103 -0.49 -10.09 4.81
N MET A 104 0.31 -9.70 5.80
CA MET A 104 1.75 -9.94 5.80
C MET A 104 2.01 -11.44 6.00
N ALA A 105 3.06 -11.98 5.39
CA ALA A 105 3.38 -13.39 5.50
C ALA A 105 4.87 -13.64 5.68
N LEU A 106 5.17 -14.73 6.36
CA LEU A 106 6.48 -15.38 6.33
C LEU A 106 6.51 -16.36 5.16
N TYR A 107 7.50 -16.18 4.31
CA TYR A 107 7.76 -17.04 3.16
C TYR A 107 9.00 -17.89 3.42
N SER A 108 9.07 -19.08 2.81
CA SER A 108 10.26 -19.91 2.77
C SER A 108 10.36 -20.74 1.50
N LYS A 109 11.59 -20.81 0.96
CA LYS A 109 11.98 -21.78 -0.08
C LYS A 109 12.62 -23.06 0.48
N LYS A 110 12.96 -23.08 1.77
CA LYS A 110 13.75 -24.17 2.41
C LYS A 110 12.93 -25.07 3.32
N ILE A 111 11.90 -24.52 3.97
CA ILE A 111 11.03 -25.26 4.90
C ILE A 111 9.56 -25.09 4.50
N LYS A 112 8.70 -26.01 4.94
CA LYS A 112 7.27 -26.03 4.57
C LYS A 112 6.36 -25.65 5.73
N ASN A 113 6.83 -25.78 6.97
CA ASN A 113 6.09 -25.37 8.15
C ASN A 113 6.94 -24.45 9.03
N ILE A 114 6.32 -23.44 9.64
CA ILE A 114 6.99 -22.58 10.62
C ILE A 114 7.62 -23.39 11.77
N LYS A 115 7.02 -24.52 12.15
CA LYS A 115 7.53 -25.40 13.21
C LYS A 115 8.87 -26.07 12.86
N ASP A 116 9.20 -26.16 11.57
CA ASP A 116 10.43 -26.78 11.05
C ASP A 116 11.68 -25.90 11.26
N LEU A 117 11.51 -24.65 11.71
CA LEU A 117 12.64 -23.78 12.06
C LEU A 117 13.59 -24.48 13.04
N LYS A 118 14.87 -24.52 12.71
CA LYS A 118 15.93 -25.13 13.52
C LYS A 118 16.56 -24.10 14.44
N PRO A 119 17.22 -24.55 15.52
CA PRO A 119 18.00 -23.64 16.35
C PRO A 119 19.03 -22.84 15.53
N ASN A 120 19.11 -21.53 15.77
CA ASN A 120 20.01 -20.59 15.08
C ASN A 120 19.69 -20.32 13.60
N ASP A 121 18.55 -20.78 13.09
CA ASP A 121 18.06 -20.38 11.76
C ASP A 121 17.92 -18.86 11.66
N THR A 122 18.13 -18.34 10.46
CA THR A 122 17.98 -16.91 10.17
C THR A 122 16.61 -16.63 9.57
N LEU A 123 15.93 -15.62 10.12
CA LEU A 123 14.77 -14.97 9.51
C LEU A 123 15.12 -13.53 9.14
N ILE A 124 14.68 -13.10 7.96
CA ILE A 124 14.74 -11.68 7.57
C ILE A 124 13.39 -11.02 7.81
N ILE A 125 13.38 -9.81 8.37
CA ILE A 125 12.18 -8.97 8.52
C ILE A 125 12.43 -7.53 8.03
N PRO A 126 11.38 -6.72 7.81
CA PRO A 126 11.51 -5.30 7.51
C PRO A 126 12.23 -4.52 8.62
N ASN A 127 12.99 -3.49 8.24
CA ASN A 127 13.77 -2.66 9.16
C ASN A 127 13.08 -1.35 9.57
N ASP A 128 11.99 -0.95 8.92
CA ASP A 128 11.20 0.20 9.35
C ASP A 128 10.39 -0.16 10.61
N PRO A 129 10.14 0.82 11.52
CA PRO A 129 9.57 0.52 12.83
C PRO A 129 8.23 -0.22 12.78
N THR A 130 7.35 0.17 11.85
CA THR A 130 5.98 -0.34 11.81
C THR A 130 5.90 -1.73 11.19
N ASN A 131 6.56 -1.98 10.06
CA ASN A 131 6.56 -3.31 9.45
C ASN A 131 7.46 -4.30 10.21
N GLY A 132 8.56 -3.83 10.78
CA GLY A 132 9.41 -4.64 11.67
C GLY A 132 8.66 -5.08 12.92
N GLY A 133 7.95 -4.15 13.57
CA GLY A 133 7.08 -4.47 14.72
C GLY A 133 5.95 -5.42 14.34
N ARG A 134 5.26 -5.18 13.22
CA ARG A 134 4.24 -6.09 12.66
C ARG A 134 4.77 -7.50 12.43
N ALA A 135 5.97 -7.63 11.87
CA ALA A 135 6.63 -8.92 11.64
C ALA A 135 6.95 -9.65 12.96
N LEU A 136 7.43 -8.93 13.97
CA LEU A 136 7.70 -9.52 15.30
C LEU A 136 6.41 -9.95 16.02
N ILE A 137 5.33 -9.17 15.90
CA ILE A 137 4.01 -9.54 16.45
C ILE A 137 3.49 -10.81 15.78
N LEU A 138 3.67 -10.95 14.46
CA LEU A 138 3.32 -12.17 13.74
C LEU A 138 4.08 -13.40 14.28
N LEU A 139 5.38 -13.26 14.58
CA LEU A 139 6.19 -14.32 15.18
C LEU A 139 5.78 -14.64 16.63
N ASP A 140 5.39 -13.63 17.42
CA ASP A 140 4.84 -13.83 18.78
C ASP A 140 3.53 -14.61 18.75
N LYS A 141 2.59 -14.21 17.88
CA LYS A 141 1.31 -14.92 17.67
C LYS A 141 1.52 -16.37 17.25
N ALA A 142 2.56 -16.66 16.48
CA ALA A 142 2.93 -18.01 16.06
C ALA A 142 3.73 -18.82 17.09
N GLY A 143 4.08 -18.21 18.23
CA GLY A 143 4.84 -18.87 19.31
C GLY A 143 6.31 -19.12 19.00
N ILE A 144 6.88 -18.41 18.01
CA ILE A 144 8.29 -18.58 17.60
C ILE A 144 9.23 -17.79 18.50
N ILE A 145 8.78 -16.59 18.89
CA ILE A 145 9.39 -15.74 19.91
C ILE A 145 8.30 -15.34 20.91
N LYS A 146 8.71 -14.71 22.02
CA LYS A 146 7.80 -14.01 22.92
C LYS A 146 8.19 -12.55 22.99
N LEU A 147 7.27 -11.63 22.72
CA LEU A 147 7.46 -10.20 22.96
C LEU A 147 7.10 -9.82 24.40
N LYS A 148 7.77 -8.79 24.92
CA LYS A 148 7.44 -8.17 26.23
C LYS A 148 6.02 -7.59 26.21
N ASP A 149 5.67 -6.90 25.13
CA ASP A 149 4.33 -6.40 24.85
C ASP A 149 4.03 -6.61 23.36
N ASN A 150 3.07 -7.47 23.04
CA ASN A 150 2.69 -7.77 21.67
C ASN A 150 1.66 -6.78 21.08
N LYS A 151 1.28 -5.74 21.84
CA LYS A 151 0.46 -4.61 21.37
C LYS A 151 1.32 -3.42 20.93
N LYS A 152 2.61 -3.41 21.26
CA LYS A 152 3.57 -2.37 20.85
C LYS A 152 3.87 -2.49 19.36
N LEU A 153 3.22 -1.65 18.54
CA LEU A 153 3.30 -1.70 17.06
C LEU A 153 4.69 -1.38 16.49
N ASP A 154 5.53 -0.66 17.24
CA ASP A 154 6.91 -0.34 16.89
C ASP A 154 7.91 -1.24 17.62
N SER A 155 7.52 -2.47 17.97
CA SER A 155 8.39 -3.45 18.61
C SER A 155 9.68 -3.67 17.81
N THR A 156 10.79 -3.81 18.52
CA THR A 156 12.10 -4.12 17.95
C THR A 156 12.63 -5.45 18.50
N THR A 157 13.75 -5.94 17.97
CA THR A 157 14.40 -7.16 18.49
C THR A 157 14.81 -7.05 19.97
N LYS A 158 14.96 -5.83 20.50
CA LYS A 158 15.21 -5.56 21.93
C LYS A 158 13.98 -5.82 22.82
N ASP A 159 12.80 -5.89 22.22
CA ASP A 159 11.52 -6.13 22.90
C ASP A 159 11.19 -7.63 23.00
N ILE A 160 12.09 -8.51 22.56
CA ILE A 160 11.95 -9.97 22.67
C ILE A 160 12.27 -10.40 24.10
N ALA A 161 11.28 -10.98 24.78
CA ALA A 161 11.38 -11.58 26.10
C ALA A 161 11.92 -13.01 26.06
N SER A 162 11.59 -13.80 25.02
CA SER A 162 12.07 -15.17 24.86
C SER A 162 12.25 -15.55 23.40
N ASN A 163 13.31 -16.31 23.11
CA ASN A 163 13.65 -16.85 21.79
C ASN A 163 14.27 -18.25 21.97
N PRO A 164 13.45 -19.29 22.24
CA PRO A 164 13.95 -20.61 22.65
C PRO A 164 14.80 -21.30 21.57
N LYS A 165 14.48 -21.07 20.30
CA LYS A 165 15.24 -21.58 19.15
C LYS A 165 16.45 -20.68 18.78
N LYS A 166 16.71 -19.59 19.51
CA LYS A 166 17.79 -18.64 19.21
C LYS A 166 17.77 -18.19 17.74
N ILE A 167 16.57 -17.98 17.18
CA ILE A 167 16.38 -17.53 15.79
C ILE A 167 17.13 -16.21 15.61
N LYS A 168 17.96 -16.13 14.56
CA LYS A 168 18.69 -14.92 14.19
C LYS A 168 17.77 -14.04 13.36
N ILE A 169 17.40 -12.88 13.89
CA ILE A 169 16.57 -11.92 13.17
C ILE A 169 17.48 -10.89 12.51
N VAL A 170 17.48 -10.89 11.18
CA VAL A 170 18.17 -9.89 10.34
C VAL A 170 17.13 -8.91 9.82
N THR A 171 17.45 -7.62 9.84
CA THR A 171 16.54 -6.58 9.34
C THR A 171 17.09 -5.98 8.05
N LEU A 172 16.23 -5.78 7.05
CA LEU A 172 16.57 -5.15 5.77
C LEU A 172 15.46 -4.20 5.32
N SER A 173 15.75 -3.32 4.36
CA SER A 173 14.69 -2.52 3.73
C SER A 173 13.76 -3.43 2.92
N ASN A 174 12.48 -3.08 2.84
CA ASN A 174 11.43 -3.97 2.35
C ASN A 174 11.71 -4.49 0.93
N GLU A 175 12.18 -3.61 0.04
CA GLU A 175 12.51 -3.91 -1.35
C GLU A 175 13.71 -4.87 -1.51
N GLN A 176 14.50 -5.07 -0.45
CA GLN A 176 15.68 -5.91 -0.45
C GLN A 176 15.42 -7.35 0.03
N ILE A 177 14.25 -7.63 0.62
CA ILE A 177 14.00 -8.90 1.33
C ILE A 177 13.73 -10.04 0.34
N ALA A 178 12.80 -9.87 -0.59
CA ALA A 178 12.32 -10.96 -1.44
C ALA A 178 13.43 -11.66 -2.26
N PRO A 179 14.39 -10.94 -2.87
CA PRO A 179 15.51 -11.58 -3.58
C PRO A 179 16.37 -12.49 -2.68
N ARG A 180 16.46 -12.18 -1.38
CA ARG A 180 17.27 -12.92 -0.41
C ARG A 180 16.55 -14.11 0.23
N LEU A 181 15.31 -14.39 -0.18
CA LEU A 181 14.53 -15.50 0.37
C LEU A 181 15.25 -16.86 0.23
N VAL A 182 16.05 -17.04 -0.82
CA VAL A 182 16.86 -18.26 -1.05
C VAL A 182 18.03 -18.41 -0.06
N GLU A 183 18.46 -17.34 0.59
CA GLU A 183 19.64 -17.30 1.46
C GLU A 183 19.31 -17.78 2.87
N VAL A 184 18.07 -17.60 3.33
CA VAL A 184 17.66 -17.76 4.74
C VAL A 184 16.62 -18.87 4.93
N ALA A 185 16.31 -19.20 6.19
CA ALA A 185 15.29 -20.21 6.51
C ALA A 185 13.88 -19.71 6.18
N GLY A 186 13.65 -18.41 6.30
CA GLY A 186 12.45 -17.73 5.85
C GLY A 186 12.59 -16.22 5.94
N ALA A 187 11.67 -15.50 5.32
CA ALA A 187 11.64 -14.05 5.39
C ALA A 187 10.20 -13.53 5.48
N ILE A 188 9.96 -12.56 6.36
CA ILE A 188 8.68 -11.88 6.47
C ILE A 188 8.69 -10.75 5.45
N ILE A 189 7.78 -10.82 4.48
CA ILE A 189 7.76 -9.94 3.31
C ILE A 189 6.37 -9.33 3.21
N ASN A 190 6.30 -8.02 2.96
CA ASN A 190 5.05 -7.37 2.57
C ASN A 190 4.54 -7.94 1.23
N SER A 191 3.22 -8.12 1.11
CA SER A 191 2.64 -8.88 -0.01
C SER A 191 2.89 -8.21 -1.36
N ASN A 192 2.81 -6.88 -1.46
CA ASN A 192 3.22 -6.10 -2.63
C ASN A 192 4.61 -6.52 -3.17
N PHE A 193 5.65 -6.57 -2.33
CA PHE A 193 7.01 -6.94 -2.71
C PHE A 193 7.15 -8.43 -3.00
N ALA A 194 6.45 -9.28 -2.24
CA ALA A 194 6.44 -10.72 -2.50
C ALA A 194 5.83 -11.02 -3.88
N ILE A 195 4.67 -10.43 -4.20
CA ILE A 195 4.00 -10.61 -5.49
C ILE A 195 4.87 -10.04 -6.61
N ASN A 196 5.40 -8.82 -6.45
CA ASN A 196 6.24 -8.17 -7.46
C ASN A 196 7.52 -8.98 -7.76
N ALA A 197 8.09 -9.66 -6.76
CA ALA A 197 9.25 -10.53 -6.93
C ALA A 197 8.92 -11.95 -7.40
N GLY A 198 7.66 -12.24 -7.72
CA GLY A 198 7.22 -13.58 -8.15
C GLY A 198 7.20 -14.63 -7.05
N VAL A 199 7.25 -14.23 -5.77
CA VAL A 199 7.07 -15.15 -4.63
C VAL A 199 5.60 -15.58 -4.60
N THR A 200 5.41 -16.90 -4.63
CA THR A 200 4.11 -17.56 -4.79
C THR A 200 3.45 -17.83 -3.44
N LYS A 201 2.13 -18.09 -3.47
CA LYS A 201 1.39 -18.50 -2.26
C LYS A 201 1.89 -19.80 -1.64
N ASN A 202 2.49 -20.68 -2.44
CA ASN A 202 3.00 -21.99 -2.00
C ASN A 202 4.27 -21.88 -1.14
N GLU A 203 4.89 -20.70 -1.11
CA GLU A 203 6.05 -20.40 -0.26
C GLU A 203 5.62 -19.81 1.09
N ILE A 204 4.34 -19.50 1.30
CA ILE A 204 3.82 -19.00 2.59
C ILE A 204 3.84 -20.14 3.61
N ILE A 205 4.49 -19.90 4.75
CA ILE A 205 4.55 -20.85 5.88
C ILE A 205 3.90 -20.32 7.17
N LEU A 206 3.59 -19.02 7.19
CA LEU A 206 2.82 -18.34 8.23
C LEU A 206 2.24 -17.04 7.62
N GLN A 207 0.99 -16.71 7.94
CA GLN A 207 0.31 -15.54 7.39
C GLN A 207 -0.48 -14.82 8.48
N GLU A 208 -0.51 -13.49 8.38
CA GLU A 208 -1.35 -12.63 9.21
C GLU A 208 -2.84 -12.87 8.93
N ASP A 209 -3.65 -12.67 9.97
CA ASP A 209 -5.10 -12.79 9.87
C ASP A 209 -5.74 -11.67 9.01
N LYS A 210 -6.97 -11.92 8.54
CA LYS A 210 -7.73 -10.97 7.72
C LYS A 210 -8.29 -9.78 8.52
N ASN A 211 -8.21 -9.80 9.86
CA ASN A 211 -8.68 -8.73 10.74
C ASN A 211 -7.55 -7.74 11.05
N SER A 212 -6.52 -7.74 10.23
CA SER A 212 -5.33 -6.93 10.32
C SER A 212 -5.65 -5.44 10.16
N PRO A 213 -5.10 -4.55 11.02
CA PRO A 213 -5.36 -3.11 10.97
C PRO A 213 -4.59 -2.39 9.84
N TYR A 214 -3.86 -3.13 9.01
CA TYR A 214 -2.92 -2.59 8.03
C TYR A 214 -3.54 -2.46 6.63
N ALA A 215 -4.80 -2.00 6.56
CA ALA A 215 -5.40 -1.63 5.28
C ALA A 215 -4.58 -0.53 4.61
N ASN A 216 -4.31 -0.69 3.33
CA ASN A 216 -3.64 0.28 2.49
C ASN A 216 -4.60 1.42 2.16
N VAL A 217 -4.05 2.63 2.13
CA VAL A 217 -4.80 3.87 1.99
C VAL A 217 -4.25 4.73 0.86
N VAL A 218 -5.10 5.59 0.32
CA VAL A 218 -4.62 6.74 -0.46
C VAL A 218 -4.25 7.84 0.53
N THR A 219 -3.03 8.35 0.40
CA THR A 219 -2.48 9.41 1.26
C THR A 219 -2.30 10.69 0.47
N VAL A 220 -2.66 11.81 1.09
CA VAL A 220 -2.45 13.16 0.57
C VAL A 220 -1.81 14.07 1.63
N LEU A 221 -1.40 15.27 1.24
CA LEU A 221 -1.09 16.33 2.19
C LEU A 221 -2.39 16.84 2.83
N LYS A 222 -2.34 17.15 4.13
CA LYS A 222 -3.43 17.79 4.86
C LYS A 222 -3.91 19.05 4.14
N GLY A 223 -5.22 19.18 3.96
CA GLY A 223 -5.87 20.23 3.17
C GLY A 223 -6.34 19.76 1.78
N ASN A 224 -5.83 18.63 1.27
CA ASN A 224 -6.19 18.09 -0.04
C ASN A 224 -7.20 16.94 0.02
N GLU A 225 -7.73 16.61 1.21
CA GLU A 225 -8.67 15.50 1.41
C GLU A 225 -9.93 15.66 0.54
N ASN A 226 -10.39 16.90 0.39
CA ASN A 226 -11.61 17.24 -0.34
C ASN A 226 -11.37 17.63 -1.80
N ASP A 227 -10.16 17.42 -2.34
CA ASP A 227 -9.88 17.65 -3.75
C ASP A 227 -10.84 16.78 -4.62
N PRO A 228 -11.62 17.37 -5.54
CA PRO A 228 -12.58 16.63 -6.35
C PRO A 228 -11.94 15.50 -7.18
N ARG A 229 -10.67 15.65 -7.61
CA ARG A 229 -9.92 14.64 -8.34
C ARG A 229 -9.61 13.43 -7.45
N ILE A 230 -9.25 13.69 -6.19
CA ILE A 230 -9.00 12.66 -5.17
C ILE A 230 -10.29 11.93 -4.80
N GLN A 231 -11.41 12.64 -4.67
CA GLN A 231 -12.71 12.02 -4.40
C GLN A 231 -13.17 11.11 -5.55
N LYS A 232 -12.91 11.51 -6.80
CA LYS A 232 -13.15 10.65 -7.97
C LYS A 232 -12.23 9.43 -7.97
N LEU A 233 -10.95 9.60 -7.63
CA LEU A 233 -9.99 8.50 -7.50
C LEU A 233 -10.47 7.48 -6.45
N MET A 234 -10.86 7.94 -5.26
CA MET A 234 -11.34 7.05 -4.20
C MET A 234 -12.58 6.26 -4.63
N LYS A 235 -13.58 6.93 -5.23
CA LYS A 235 -14.77 6.24 -5.77
C LYS A 235 -14.41 5.18 -6.82
N ALA A 236 -13.43 5.46 -7.66
CA ALA A 236 -13.01 4.52 -8.69
C ALA A 236 -12.25 3.32 -8.09
N LEU A 237 -11.36 3.57 -7.12
CA LEU A 237 -10.63 2.53 -6.38
C LEU A 237 -11.54 1.66 -5.52
N GLN A 238 -12.64 2.22 -5.00
CA GLN A 238 -13.66 1.52 -4.21
C GLN A 238 -14.83 1.00 -5.07
N SER A 239 -14.61 0.76 -6.36
CA SER A 239 -15.64 0.27 -7.26
C SER A 239 -15.75 -1.26 -7.26
N GLU A 240 -16.93 -1.78 -7.60
CA GLU A 240 -17.14 -3.22 -7.84
C GLU A 240 -16.18 -3.81 -8.89
N LYS A 241 -15.74 -3.00 -9.86
CA LYS A 241 -14.74 -3.39 -10.85
C LYS A 241 -13.40 -3.72 -10.19
N VAL A 242 -12.93 -2.89 -9.26
CA VAL A 242 -11.68 -3.12 -8.52
C VAL A 242 -11.85 -4.28 -7.56
N LYS A 243 -12.99 -4.37 -6.87
CA LYS A 243 -13.30 -5.48 -5.97
C LYS A 243 -13.20 -6.84 -6.68
N LYS A 244 -13.88 -7.01 -7.81
CA LYS A 244 -13.82 -8.23 -8.62
C LYS A 244 -12.41 -8.53 -9.11
N TYR A 245 -11.70 -7.51 -9.59
CA TYR A 245 -10.32 -7.68 -10.02
C TYR A 245 -9.40 -8.20 -8.90
N ILE A 246 -9.59 -7.71 -7.68
CA ILE A 246 -8.86 -8.20 -6.50
C ILE A 246 -9.16 -9.68 -6.25
N GLU A 247 -10.45 -10.02 -6.19
CA GLU A 247 -10.94 -11.37 -5.88
C GLU A 247 -10.48 -12.41 -6.92
N GLU A 248 -10.46 -12.05 -8.20
CA GLU A 248 -10.07 -12.93 -9.29
C GLU A 248 -8.55 -13.08 -9.42
N LYS A 249 -7.79 -11.98 -9.33
CA LYS A 249 -6.36 -11.98 -9.69
C LYS A 249 -5.44 -12.45 -8.56
N TYR A 250 -5.76 -12.10 -7.32
CA TYR A 250 -4.77 -12.19 -6.22
C TYR A 250 -4.92 -13.42 -5.34
N GLU A 251 -5.84 -14.32 -5.66
CA GLU A 251 -5.99 -15.62 -4.98
C GLU A 251 -6.06 -15.49 -3.44
N GLY A 252 -6.71 -14.43 -2.95
CA GLY A 252 -6.87 -14.13 -1.53
C GLY A 252 -5.64 -13.53 -0.82
N ARG A 253 -4.54 -13.24 -1.53
CA ARG A 253 -3.37 -12.53 -1.00
C ARG A 253 -3.59 -11.03 -0.83
N ILE A 254 -4.56 -10.49 -1.57
CA ILE A 254 -5.05 -9.12 -1.47
C ILE A 254 -6.55 -9.20 -1.21
N ILE A 255 -7.05 -8.37 -0.30
CA ILE A 255 -8.44 -8.41 0.17
C ILE A 255 -9.02 -6.99 0.04
N PRO A 256 -10.20 -6.80 -0.59
CA PRO A 256 -10.86 -5.49 -0.61
C PRO A 256 -11.15 -4.98 0.82
N ALA A 257 -10.99 -3.69 1.07
CA ALA A 257 -11.19 -3.08 2.39
C ALA A 257 -12.31 -2.01 2.41
N PHE A 258 -13.30 -2.18 1.53
CA PHE A 258 -14.47 -1.32 1.36
C PHE A 258 -15.71 -2.15 1.01
#